data_AF-A0A967LZF3-F1
#
_entry.id   AF-A0A967LZF3-F1
#
_cell.length_a   1.000
_cell.length_b   1.000
_cell.length_c   1.000
_cell.angle_alpha   90.00
_cell.angle_beta   90.00
_cell.angle_gamma   90.00
#
_symmetry.space_group_name_H-M   'P 1'
#
loop_
_entity.id
_entity.type
_entity.pdbx_description
1 polymer ?
#
loop_
_entity_poly.entity_id
_entity_poly.type
_entity_poly.pdbx_seq_one_letter_code
_entity_poly.pdbx_strand_id
1 'polypeptide(L)'
;MARDLKVSWRDWGQIEAMRIQLQMPFEYRMAQRYCRDTGATISCIDSSLWSKSWINDHWQQLLSSENLKGLLEHSPANLAEEVDREYKTAALLVNSPERSLASAYARIWSTNHNWQKREMGLAKMMEKTYARVQGGRVAYVGGWQHLLGPRAGGTLYERIEHMQPRRVVLSNGAWGIGQKLGTKD
;
A
#
# COMPACT_ATOMS: atom_id res chain seq x y z
N MET A 1 24.26 19.10 12.13
CA MET A 1 23.97 17.67 11.88
C MET A 1 24.26 17.21 10.45
N ALA A 2 23.57 17.67 9.38
CA ALA A 2 23.89 17.20 8.01
C ALA A 2 25.31 17.56 7.54
N ARG A 3 25.83 18.72 7.96
CA ARG A 3 27.24 19.11 7.74
C ARG A 3 28.23 18.27 8.55
N ASP A 4 27.82 17.75 9.72
CA ASP A 4 28.67 16.96 10.61
C ASP A 4 28.71 15.48 10.18
N LEU A 5 27.64 15.00 9.55
CA LEU A 5 27.51 13.61 9.08
C LEU A 5 28.00 13.40 7.64
N LYS A 6 28.38 14.45 6.89
CA LYS A 6 28.79 14.38 5.46
C LYS A 6 27.82 13.62 4.54
N VAL A 7 26.54 13.53 4.88
CA VAL A 7 25.52 12.89 4.04
C VAL A 7 24.68 13.97 3.36
N SER A 8 24.26 13.74 2.11
CA SER A 8 23.33 14.64 1.44
C SER A 8 21.95 14.49 2.09
N TRP A 9 21.17 15.58 2.19
CA TRP A 9 19.75 15.47 2.59
C TRP A 9 18.95 14.52 1.70
N ARG A 10 19.46 14.24 0.48
CA ARG A 10 18.92 13.24 -0.45
C ARG A 10 19.05 11.80 0.04
N ASP A 11 19.94 11.55 0.99
CA ASP A 11 20.21 10.24 1.57
C ASP A 11 19.47 10.04 2.91
N TRP A 12 18.63 11.00 3.33
CA TRP A 12 17.73 10.83 4.49
C TRP A 12 16.53 9.98 4.07
N GLY A 13 16.42 8.76 4.61
CA GLY A 13 15.33 7.85 4.28
C GLY A 13 13.93 8.43 4.49
N GLN A 14 13.73 9.28 5.52
CA GLN A 14 12.45 9.96 5.75
C GLN A 14 12.12 10.98 4.64
N ILE A 15 13.13 11.70 4.13
CA ILE A 15 12.94 12.64 3.01
C ILE A 15 12.64 11.87 1.73
N GLU A 16 13.31 10.75 1.49
CA GLU A 16 13.02 9.90 0.34
C GLU A 16 11.62 9.27 0.44
N ALA A 17 11.18 8.84 1.63
CA ALA A 17 9.83 8.35 1.86
C ALA A 17 8.77 9.42 1.51
N MET A 18 8.99 10.67 1.91
CA MET A 18 8.13 11.80 1.51
C MET A 18 8.12 12.00 0.00
N ARG A 19 9.27 11.96 -0.67
CA ARG A 19 9.35 12.09 -2.13
C ARG A 19 8.61 10.97 -2.84
N ILE A 20 8.72 9.73 -2.36
CA ILE A 20 7.97 8.59 -2.88
C ILE A 20 6.46 8.80 -2.70
N GLN A 21 6.02 9.30 -1.53
CA GLN A 21 4.61 9.59 -1.24
C GLN A 21 4.01 10.66 -2.18
N LEU A 22 4.81 11.64 -2.62
CA LEU A 22 4.38 12.69 -3.54
C LEU A 22 4.33 12.23 -5.01
N GLN A 23 4.97 11.10 -5.34
CA GLN A 23 4.92 10.55 -6.69
C GLN A 23 3.59 9.82 -6.94
N MET A 24 3.30 9.57 -8.20
CA MET A 24 2.22 8.66 -8.61
C MET A 24 2.40 7.30 -7.93
N PRO A 25 1.37 6.68 -7.32
CA PRO A 25 1.55 5.46 -6.53
C PRO A 25 2.24 4.32 -7.29
N PHE A 26 3.11 3.57 -6.60
CA PHE A 26 3.86 2.46 -7.18
C PHE A 26 2.93 1.42 -7.83
N GLU A 27 1.86 1.04 -7.14
CA GLU A 27 0.88 0.06 -7.58
C GLU A 27 0.24 0.47 -8.91
N TYR A 28 -0.08 1.75 -9.06
CA TYR A 28 -0.67 2.27 -10.28
C TYR A 28 0.31 2.23 -11.44
N ARG A 29 1.56 2.67 -11.23
CA ARG A 29 2.61 2.62 -12.26
C ARG A 29 2.87 1.18 -12.73
N MET A 30 2.92 0.23 -11.79
CA MET A 30 3.12 -1.17 -12.10
C MET A 30 1.92 -1.80 -12.80
N ALA A 31 0.70 -1.50 -12.36
CA ALA A 31 -0.52 -1.98 -13.01
C ALA A 31 -0.65 -1.43 -14.43
N GLN A 32 -0.32 -0.15 -14.65
CA GLN A 32 -0.28 0.44 -16.00
C GLN A 32 0.73 -0.27 -16.90
N ARG A 33 1.94 -0.52 -16.40
CA ARG A 33 2.97 -1.26 -17.15
C ARG A 33 2.47 -2.65 -17.52
N TYR A 34 1.93 -3.40 -16.56
CA TYR A 34 1.38 -4.74 -16.81
C TYR A 34 0.25 -4.71 -17.85
N CYS A 35 -0.68 -3.75 -17.75
CA CYS A 35 -1.78 -3.61 -18.70
C CYS A 35 -1.29 -3.31 -20.12
N ARG A 36 -0.32 -2.41 -20.26
CA ARG A 36 0.30 -2.12 -21.56
C ARG A 36 1.00 -3.36 -22.14
N ASP A 37 1.72 -4.10 -21.32
CA ASP A 37 2.54 -5.22 -21.77
C ASP A 37 1.70 -6.49 -22.05
N THR A 38 0.48 -6.61 -21.50
CA THR A 38 -0.37 -7.82 -21.61
C THR A 38 -1.72 -7.62 -22.28
N GLY A 39 -2.14 -6.36 -22.51
CA GLY A 39 -3.49 -6.04 -22.98
C GLY A 39 -4.58 -6.13 -21.89
N ALA A 40 -4.21 -6.38 -20.63
CA ALA A 40 -5.15 -6.30 -19.52
C ALA A 40 -5.69 -4.86 -19.33
N THR A 41 -6.83 -4.73 -18.67
CA THR A 41 -7.45 -3.44 -18.38
C THR A 41 -7.25 -3.02 -16.93
N ILE A 42 -6.93 -1.75 -16.70
CA ILE A 42 -6.85 -1.16 -15.36
C ILE A 42 -8.13 -0.37 -15.05
N SER A 43 -8.61 -0.46 -13.82
CA SER A 43 -9.73 0.36 -13.32
C SER A 43 -9.36 0.97 -11.97
N CYS A 44 -9.38 2.30 -11.88
CA CYS A 44 -9.20 3.01 -10.62
C CYS A 44 -10.52 2.99 -9.84
N ILE A 45 -10.56 2.23 -8.75
CA ILE A 45 -11.78 2.00 -7.97
C ILE A 45 -11.83 2.74 -6.64
N ASP A 46 -10.72 3.34 -6.22
CA ASP A 46 -10.66 4.16 -5.01
C ASP A 46 -11.24 5.56 -5.26
N SER A 47 -11.60 6.26 -4.20
CA SER A 47 -12.26 7.55 -4.32
C SER A 47 -11.28 8.71 -4.40
N SER A 48 -11.24 9.33 -5.58
CA SER A 48 -10.46 10.56 -5.82
C SER A 48 -10.89 11.74 -4.96
N LEU A 49 -12.16 11.80 -4.52
CA LEU A 49 -12.63 12.89 -3.64
C LEU A 49 -12.00 12.78 -2.26
N TRP A 50 -11.96 11.58 -1.70
CA TRP A 50 -11.31 11.32 -0.42
C TRP A 50 -9.81 11.61 -0.49
N SER A 51 -9.13 11.12 -1.54
CA SER A 51 -7.71 11.42 -1.74
C SER A 51 -7.45 12.92 -1.83
N LYS A 52 -8.29 13.68 -2.56
CA LYS A 52 -8.14 15.13 -2.69
C LYS A 52 -8.31 15.86 -1.36
N SER A 53 -9.32 15.53 -0.57
CA SER A 53 -9.49 16.11 0.78
C SER A 53 -8.26 15.83 1.63
N TRP A 54 -7.85 14.56 1.69
CA TRP A 54 -6.70 14.15 2.51
C TRP A 54 -5.41 14.85 2.09
N ILE A 55 -5.17 14.99 0.79
CA ILE A 55 -4.03 15.75 0.25
C ILE A 55 -4.10 17.21 0.73
N ASN A 56 -5.24 17.88 0.56
CA ASN A 56 -5.39 19.28 0.95
C ASN A 56 -5.21 19.49 2.46
N ASP A 57 -5.79 18.59 3.26
CA ASP A 57 -5.84 18.71 4.72
C ASP A 57 -4.49 18.38 5.38
N HIS A 58 -3.70 17.47 4.79
CA HIS A 58 -2.49 16.93 5.44
C HIS A 58 -1.17 17.24 4.74
N TRP A 59 -1.15 17.48 3.43
CA TRP A 59 0.14 17.66 2.73
C TRP A 59 0.82 18.98 3.10
N GLN A 60 0.05 20.03 3.40
CA GLN A 60 0.64 21.29 3.88
C GLN A 60 1.40 21.10 5.19
N GLN A 61 0.85 20.30 6.11
CA GLN A 61 1.53 19.97 7.36
C GLN A 61 2.75 19.08 7.09
N LEU A 62 2.60 18.03 6.28
CA LEU A 62 3.69 17.13 5.91
C LEU A 62 4.91 17.87 5.34
N LEU A 63 4.68 18.89 4.52
CA LEU A 63 5.71 19.69 3.86
C LEU A 63 6.11 20.96 4.61
N SER A 64 5.57 21.18 5.81
CA SER A 64 5.90 22.36 6.60
C SER A 64 7.37 22.37 7.00
N SER A 65 7.97 23.57 7.08
CA SER A 65 9.36 23.71 7.50
C SER A 65 9.61 23.16 8.90
N GLU A 66 8.61 23.22 9.78
CA GLU A 66 8.66 22.68 11.14
C GLU A 66 8.82 21.16 11.11
N ASN A 67 7.94 20.45 10.37
CA ASN A 67 8.02 19.00 10.26
C ASN A 67 9.28 18.54 9.54
N LEU A 68 9.72 19.26 8.50
CA LEU A 68 10.97 18.96 7.81
C LEU A 68 12.19 19.10 8.73
N LYS A 69 12.24 20.14 9.58
CA LYS A 69 13.29 20.28 10.58
C LYS A 69 13.25 19.14 11.60
N GLY A 70 12.07 18.84 12.15
CA GLY A 70 11.91 17.74 13.10
C GLY A 70 12.35 16.38 12.52
N LEU A 71 12.07 16.09 11.24
CA LEU A 71 12.55 14.88 10.59
C LEU A 71 14.08 14.84 10.45
N LEU A 72 14.72 15.99 10.23
CA LEU A 72 16.18 16.09 10.08
C LEU A 72 16.94 16.06 11.42
N GLU A 73 16.25 16.26 12.54
CA GLU A 73 16.81 16.10 13.89
C GLU A 73 16.99 14.63 14.29
N HIS A 74 16.29 13.73 13.61
CA HIS A 74 16.40 12.30 13.83
C HIS A 74 17.48 11.67 12.93
N SER A 75 18.00 10.53 13.36
CA SER A 75 18.92 9.75 12.52
C SER A 75 18.22 9.29 11.23
N PRO A 76 18.92 9.23 10.09
CA PRO A 76 18.35 8.74 8.84
C PRO A 76 17.73 7.35 9.02
N ALA A 77 16.47 7.21 8.62
CA ALA A 77 15.80 5.91 8.61
C ALA A 77 16.36 5.04 7.48
N ASN A 78 16.50 3.74 7.73
CA ASN A 78 16.73 2.77 6.67
C ASN A 78 15.39 2.37 6.05
N LEU A 79 15.02 3.03 4.96
CA LEU A 79 13.76 2.79 4.27
C LEU A 79 13.60 1.32 3.81
N ALA A 80 14.70 0.67 3.41
CA ALA A 80 14.64 -0.73 2.97
C ALA A 80 14.27 -1.67 4.13
N GLU A 81 14.80 -1.42 5.34
CA GLU A 81 14.43 -2.17 6.54
C GLU A 81 12.99 -1.89 6.98
N GLU A 82 12.48 -0.67 6.81
CA GLU A 82 11.07 -0.35 7.07
C GLU A 82 10.14 -1.09 6.11
N VAL A 83 10.43 -1.05 4.81
CA VAL A 83 9.66 -1.77 3.79
C VAL A 83 9.69 -3.28 4.05
N ASP A 84 10.85 -3.85 4.38
CA ASP A 84 10.97 -5.27 4.70
C ASP A 84 10.15 -5.67 5.95
N ARG A 85 10.17 -4.83 7.00
CA ARG A 85 9.33 -5.02 8.19
C ARG A 85 7.85 -4.96 7.86
N GLU A 86 7.42 -4.05 7.00
CA GLU A 86 6.02 -3.94 6.55
C GLU A 86 5.58 -5.19 5.78
N TYR A 87 6.39 -5.70 4.84
CA TYR A 87 6.08 -6.94 4.13
C TYR A 87 6.03 -8.17 5.03
N LYS A 88 6.96 -8.27 6.00
CA LYS A 88 6.94 -9.34 7.01
C LYS A 88 5.68 -9.28 7.87
N THR A 89 5.30 -8.08 8.30
CA THR A 89 4.07 -7.83 9.06
C THR A 89 2.83 -8.22 8.25
N ALA A 90 2.76 -7.79 6.99
CA ALA A 90 1.69 -8.14 6.08
C ALA A 90 1.56 -9.66 5.89
N ALA A 91 2.68 -10.34 5.62
CA ALA A 91 2.71 -11.79 5.42
C ALA A 91 2.27 -12.54 6.68
N LEU A 92 2.72 -12.10 7.85
CA LEU A 92 2.33 -12.68 9.13
C LEU A 92 0.83 -12.49 9.38
N LEU A 93 0.29 -11.27 9.21
CA LEU A 93 -1.10 -10.98 9.54
C LEU A 93 -2.11 -11.56 8.55
N VAL A 94 -1.78 -11.60 7.25
CA VAL A 94 -2.68 -12.15 6.23
C VAL A 94 -2.72 -13.68 6.26
N ASN A 95 -1.59 -14.33 6.57
CA ASN A 95 -1.48 -15.79 6.59
C ASN A 95 -1.65 -16.39 7.99
N SER A 96 -1.78 -15.58 9.05
CA SER A 96 -1.91 -16.09 10.41
C SER A 96 -3.21 -16.92 10.55
N PRO A 97 -3.12 -18.15 11.09
CA PRO A 97 -4.31 -18.88 11.50
C PRO A 97 -4.97 -18.23 12.73
N GLU A 98 -4.23 -17.41 13.48
CA GLU A 98 -4.69 -16.75 14.70
C GLU A 98 -5.44 -15.45 14.37
N ARG A 99 -6.78 -15.54 14.43
CA ARG A 99 -7.71 -14.45 14.07
C ARG A 99 -7.65 -13.24 15.01
N SER A 100 -7.25 -13.44 16.27
CA SER A 100 -7.13 -12.38 17.29
C SER A 100 -6.10 -11.33 16.91
N LEU A 101 -4.98 -11.75 16.32
CA LEU A 101 -3.87 -10.85 16.02
C LEU A 101 -4.21 -9.86 14.89
N ALA A 102 -4.79 -10.36 13.80
CA ALA A 102 -5.24 -9.52 12.69
C ALA A 102 -6.34 -8.54 13.14
N SER A 103 -7.27 -8.99 13.99
CA SER A 103 -8.31 -8.14 14.57
C SER A 103 -7.74 -7.03 15.46
N ALA A 104 -6.81 -7.37 16.36
CA ALA A 104 -6.17 -6.42 17.25
C ALA A 104 -5.39 -5.34 16.48
N TYR A 105 -4.65 -5.76 15.44
CA TYR A 105 -3.90 -4.83 14.60
C TYR A 105 -4.83 -3.92 13.79
N ALA A 106 -5.88 -4.48 13.20
CA ALA A 106 -6.82 -3.72 12.40
C ALA A 106 -7.59 -2.65 13.22
N ARG A 107 -7.75 -2.83 14.53
CA ARG A 107 -8.39 -1.83 15.42
C ARG A 107 -7.75 -0.44 15.37
N ILE A 108 -6.48 -0.35 14.98
CA ILE A 108 -5.76 0.92 14.82
C ILE A 108 -6.50 1.85 13.84
N TRP A 109 -7.13 1.30 12.80
CA TRP A 109 -7.84 2.08 11.78
C TRP A 109 -9.30 1.66 11.58
N SER A 110 -9.70 0.46 12.00
CA SER A 110 -11.06 -0.05 11.73
C SER A 110 -12.15 0.74 12.47
N THR A 111 -11.80 1.44 13.55
CA THR A 111 -12.69 2.36 14.27
C THR A 111 -12.87 3.70 13.56
N ASN A 112 -12.04 4.02 12.56
CA ASN A 112 -12.13 5.26 11.82
C ASN A 112 -13.29 5.21 10.81
N HIS A 113 -14.25 6.14 10.95
CA HIS A 113 -15.42 6.22 10.06
C HIS A 113 -15.07 6.43 8.58
N ASN A 114 -14.04 7.23 8.30
CA ASN A 114 -13.61 7.50 6.93
C ASN A 114 -12.97 6.26 6.31
N TRP A 115 -12.21 5.49 7.09
CA TRP A 115 -11.72 4.18 6.68
C TRP A 115 -12.88 3.24 6.31
N GLN A 116 -13.90 3.12 7.16
CA GLN A 116 -15.05 2.25 6.89
C GLN A 116 -15.82 2.66 5.63
N LYS A 117 -16.01 3.96 5.42
CA LYS A 117 -16.63 4.48 4.19
C LYS A 117 -15.80 4.13 2.95
N ARG A 118 -14.47 4.24 3.04
CA ARG A 118 -13.55 3.86 1.97
C ARG A 118 -13.65 2.37 1.64
N GLU A 119 -13.58 1.48 2.64
CA GLU A 119 -13.69 0.03 2.44
C GLU A 119 -15.03 -0.36 1.80
N MET A 120 -16.13 0.25 2.24
CA MET A 120 -17.45 0.03 1.65
C MET A 120 -17.52 0.51 0.19
N GLY A 121 -16.91 1.66 -0.12
CA GLY A 121 -16.82 2.18 -1.48
C GLY A 121 -16.01 1.26 -2.39
N LEU A 122 -14.85 0.79 -1.92
CA LEU A 122 -14.00 -0.16 -2.63
C LEU A 122 -14.74 -1.47 -2.92
N ALA A 123 -15.42 -2.05 -1.93
CA ALA A 123 -16.19 -3.29 -2.11
C ALA A 123 -17.26 -3.15 -3.19
N LYS A 124 -18.06 -2.08 -3.14
CA LYS A 124 -19.09 -1.80 -4.14
C LYS A 124 -18.52 -1.64 -5.54
N MET A 125 -17.35 -1.02 -5.67
CA MET A 125 -16.69 -0.85 -6.97
C MET A 125 -16.05 -2.15 -7.46
N MET A 126 -15.53 -3.00 -6.57
CA MET A 126 -15.05 -4.34 -6.90
C MET A 126 -16.16 -5.23 -7.43
N GLU A 127 -17.31 -5.28 -6.75
CA GLU A 127 -18.49 -6.03 -7.21
C GLU A 127 -18.95 -5.58 -8.60
N LYS A 128 -19.08 -4.26 -8.81
CA LYS A 128 -19.43 -3.68 -10.11
C LYS A 128 -18.42 -4.02 -11.20
N THR A 129 -17.13 -3.98 -10.88
CA THR A 129 -16.06 -4.29 -11.83
C THR A 129 -16.09 -5.77 -12.19
N TYR A 130 -16.21 -6.64 -11.19
CA TYR A 130 -16.30 -8.09 -11.37
C TYR A 130 -17.50 -8.50 -12.22
N ALA A 131 -18.68 -7.91 -11.97
CA ALA A 131 -19.89 -8.21 -12.74
C ALA A 131 -19.80 -7.85 -14.23
N ARG A 132 -18.87 -6.97 -14.63
CA ARG A 132 -18.65 -6.56 -16.03
C ARG A 132 -17.63 -7.43 -16.76
N VAL A 133 -16.86 -8.24 -16.04
CA VAL A 133 -15.84 -9.09 -16.63
C VAL A 133 -16.51 -10.34 -17.20
N GLN A 134 -16.59 -10.43 -18.53
CA GLN A 134 -17.20 -11.58 -19.23
C GLN A 134 -16.31 -12.84 -19.27
N GLY A 135 -15.05 -12.73 -18.83
CA GLY A 135 -14.11 -13.83 -18.73
C GLY A 135 -12.76 -13.37 -18.17
N GLY A 136 -12.01 -14.28 -17.56
CA GLY A 136 -10.70 -14.00 -16.96
C GLY A 136 -10.74 -13.83 -15.44
N ARG A 137 -9.76 -13.10 -14.89
CA ARG A 137 -9.60 -12.89 -13.45
C ARG A 137 -9.51 -11.40 -13.16
N VAL A 138 -10.11 -10.99 -12.04
CA VAL A 138 -9.98 -9.64 -11.49
C VAL A 138 -9.00 -9.68 -10.33
N ALA A 139 -8.06 -8.72 -10.31
CA ALA A 139 -7.14 -8.54 -9.20
C ALA A 139 -7.26 -7.11 -8.67
N TYR A 140 -7.44 -7.00 -7.36
CA TYR A 140 -7.24 -5.75 -6.64
C TYR A 140 -5.76 -5.61 -6.27
N VAL A 141 -5.16 -4.45 -6.55
CA VAL A 141 -3.78 -4.14 -6.20
C VAL A 141 -3.78 -2.90 -5.32
N GLY A 142 -3.27 -3.03 -4.09
CA GLY A 142 -3.29 -1.96 -3.08
C GLY A 142 -2.64 -2.41 -1.78
N GLY A 143 -2.83 -1.61 -0.72
CA GLY A 143 -2.28 -1.87 0.61
C GLY A 143 -2.77 -3.19 1.22
N TRP A 144 -1.89 -3.88 1.93
CA TRP A 144 -2.19 -5.19 2.54
C TRP A 144 -3.26 -5.13 3.62
N GLN A 145 -3.49 -3.95 4.22
CA GLN A 145 -4.51 -3.73 5.25
C GLN A 145 -5.92 -4.12 4.75
N HIS A 146 -6.19 -3.95 3.46
CA HIS A 146 -7.46 -4.31 2.81
C HIS A 146 -7.70 -5.84 2.77
N LEU A 147 -6.66 -6.65 2.98
CA LEU A 147 -6.70 -8.12 2.92
C LEU A 147 -6.99 -8.77 4.28
N LEU A 148 -6.97 -8.01 5.38
CA LEU A 148 -7.10 -8.59 6.71
C LEU A 148 -8.50 -9.14 6.97
N GLY A 149 -8.56 -10.25 7.68
CA GLY A 149 -9.80 -10.90 8.09
C GLY A 149 -9.57 -12.37 8.44
N PRO A 150 -10.55 -13.01 9.11
CA PRO A 150 -11.84 -12.45 9.55
C PRO A 150 -11.78 -11.68 10.88
N ARG A 151 -12.83 -10.93 11.18
CA ARG A 151 -13.02 -9.99 12.32
C ARG A 151 -12.03 -8.82 12.36
N ALA A 152 -11.58 -8.36 11.20
CA ALA A 152 -10.70 -7.19 11.06
C ALA A 152 -11.47 -5.85 11.02
N GLY A 153 -12.79 -5.89 11.24
CA GLY A 153 -13.61 -4.71 11.40
C GLY A 153 -14.08 -4.11 10.08
N GLY A 154 -14.44 -4.93 9.11
CA GLY A 154 -15.05 -4.52 7.85
C GLY A 154 -14.03 -4.10 6.79
N THR A 155 -12.95 -4.85 6.63
CA THR A 155 -12.01 -4.64 5.52
C THR A 155 -12.65 -4.98 4.17
N LEU A 156 -11.99 -4.60 3.07
CA LEU A 156 -12.38 -4.98 1.73
C LEU A 156 -12.57 -6.50 1.63
N TYR A 157 -11.58 -7.29 2.06
CA TYR A 157 -11.66 -8.76 2.03
C TYR A 157 -12.92 -9.29 2.70
N GLU A 158 -13.26 -8.82 3.90
CA GLU A 158 -14.45 -9.28 4.63
C GLU A 158 -15.75 -8.90 3.90
N ARG A 159 -15.78 -7.74 3.25
CA ARG A 159 -16.96 -7.27 2.52
C ARG A 159 -17.20 -8.06 1.23
N ILE A 160 -16.13 -8.50 0.57
CA ILE A 160 -16.19 -9.28 -0.67
C ILE A 160 -15.96 -10.78 -0.44
N GLU A 161 -16.01 -11.28 0.79
CA GLU A 161 -15.74 -12.69 1.12
C GLU A 161 -16.69 -13.64 0.37
N HIS A 162 -17.93 -13.21 0.14
CA HIS A 162 -18.93 -13.94 -0.65
C HIS A 162 -18.51 -14.18 -2.12
N MET A 163 -17.56 -13.40 -2.64
CA MET A 163 -16.95 -13.59 -3.96
C MET A 163 -15.77 -14.58 -3.95
N GLN A 164 -15.44 -15.15 -2.78
CA GLN A 164 -14.33 -16.08 -2.56
C GLN A 164 -12.96 -15.60 -3.09
N PRO A 165 -12.53 -14.37 -2.76
CA PRO A 165 -11.28 -13.83 -3.26
C PRO A 165 -10.06 -14.56 -2.69
N ARG A 166 -9.05 -14.80 -3.53
CA ARG A 166 -7.72 -15.22 -3.07
C ARG A 166 -6.92 -14.02 -2.61
N ARG A 167 -6.41 -14.06 -1.37
CA ARG A 167 -5.49 -13.06 -0.82
C ARG A 167 -4.04 -13.42 -1.17
N VAL A 168 -3.26 -12.43 -1.60
CA VAL A 168 -1.85 -12.59 -1.95
C VAL A 168 -1.07 -11.40 -1.40
N VAL A 169 -0.06 -11.67 -0.58
CA VAL A 169 0.96 -10.69 -0.18
C VAL A 169 2.18 -10.92 -1.05
N LEU A 170 2.71 -9.86 -1.66
CA LEU A 170 3.94 -9.96 -2.44
C LEU A 170 5.12 -10.17 -1.48
N SER A 171 6.03 -11.08 -1.80
CA SER A 171 7.29 -11.21 -1.07
C SER A 171 8.34 -10.24 -1.60
N ASN A 172 9.22 -9.78 -0.71
CA ASN A 172 10.40 -9.01 -1.09
C ASN A 172 11.27 -9.91 -2.00
N GLY A 173 11.28 -9.63 -3.31
CA GLY A 173 11.94 -10.47 -4.34
C GLY A 173 11.04 -11.05 -5.44
N ALA A 174 9.72 -10.94 -5.34
CA ALA A 174 8.79 -11.40 -6.39
C ALA A 174 8.86 -10.55 -7.69
N TRP A 175 9.50 -9.40 -7.63
CA TRP A 175 9.79 -8.54 -8.78
C TRP A 175 11.30 -8.36 -8.84
N GLY A 176 11.92 -8.96 -9.86
CA GLY A 176 13.36 -8.99 -10.12
C GLY A 176 13.98 -7.61 -10.36
N ILE A 177 13.97 -6.74 -9.35
CA ILE A 177 14.88 -5.61 -9.24
C ILE A 177 16.14 -6.18 -8.58
N GLY A 178 17.00 -6.85 -9.37
CA GLY A 178 18.33 -7.26 -8.92
C GLY A 178 18.80 -8.68 -9.27
N GLN A 179 17.97 -9.57 -9.85
CA GLN A 179 18.51 -10.80 -10.40
C GLN A 179 19.10 -10.53 -11.79
N LYS A 180 20.43 -10.38 -11.86
CA LYS A 180 21.16 -10.68 -13.09
C LYS A 180 20.73 -12.09 -13.50
N LEU A 181 20.05 -12.20 -14.64
CA LEU A 181 19.87 -13.47 -15.33
C LEU A 181 21.27 -14.04 -15.56
N GLY A 182 21.65 -15.02 -14.75
CA GLY A 182 22.81 -15.84 -15.01
C GLY A 182 22.55 -16.55 -16.33
N THR A 183 23.31 -16.18 -17.35
CA THR A 183 23.49 -16.97 -18.56
C THR A 183 23.92 -18.37 -18.14
N LYS A 184 23.08 -19.36 -18.43
CA LYS A 184 23.51 -20.75 -18.47
C LYS A 184 24.21 -20.94 -19.81
N ASP A 185 25.52 -21.12 -19.76
CA ASP A 185 26.24 -21.92 -20.75
C ASP A 185 26.04 -23.41 -20.41
#